data_AF-A0A366KPB0-F1
#
_entry.id   AF-A0A366KPB0-F1
#
_cell.length_a   1.000
_cell.length_b   1.000
_cell.length_c   1.000
_cell.angle_alpha   90.00
_cell.angle_beta   90.00
_cell.angle_gamma   90.00
#
_symmetry.space_group_name_H-M   'P 1'
#
loop_
_entity.id
_entity.type
_entity.pdbx_description
1 polymer ?
#
loop_
_entity_poly.entity_id
_entity_poly.type
_entity_poly.pdbx_seq_one_letter_code
_entity_poly.pdbx_strand_id
1 'polypeptide(L)'
;MSFLYLLIALIAVFGHSEDFLGTTLLSRPLILGPLVGLVLGDVTQGTIIGATLELIFIGNIKVGAAIPPDVITGGVLGTAFAIISGKGPAIALAIAIPVSILAEIVISGLFVFRPVFNKRFNQYAEEGNFKGIQRLHIFSGSLKPLLMGIIVFLALQLGATTMKSFLDLIPTWVQSGLQVAGNMLPALGFALLMNLMFNKTVAPYFFLGFMLASYLKLPVIAIGGFGLIIALLVTQKPQEKTIANEEDDFATETEELLADILAIKPRLSKKNIRSLFWRSMLLEANFNFETWQNTGFAYALIPVLRKLYLTKQAMAAALKRHLQFFNTSPYGSTLILGITAAMEEQNSRNEDLDEESINSVKLGLMGPLAGVFDSLFWGTFKVIAAGVGTSMAIKGNIIGPILFLFIFNLPHLLLRYQLTFIGYHTGTKFLQDLAKNNVMDRLTKGASILGLMVVGAMPATLMNINTPLKLGSDKSAVSLQAILDQMMPAMIPLGLTFLVYHFVRKNVKTTYLLIGLLALGFAGSIIHLFA
;
A
#
# COMPACT_ATOMS: atom_id res chain seq x y z
N MET A 1 -30.78 13.09 -4.83
CA MET A 1 -29.52 13.26 -4.07
C MET A 1 -29.26 12.14 -3.08
N SER A 2 -30.18 11.79 -2.17
CA SER A 2 -29.92 10.77 -1.14
C SER A 2 -29.58 9.37 -1.68
N PHE A 3 -30.13 8.95 -2.83
CA PHE A 3 -29.73 7.70 -3.50
C PHE A 3 -28.27 7.73 -4.00
N LEU A 4 -27.82 8.85 -4.57
CA LEU A 4 -26.42 9.00 -5.01
C LEU A 4 -25.46 8.95 -3.80
N TYR A 5 -25.84 9.56 -2.68
CA TYR A 5 -25.03 9.49 -1.45
C TYR A 5 -24.93 8.09 -0.89
N LEU A 6 -25.99 7.27 -1.01
CA LEU A 6 -25.94 5.85 -0.67
C LEU A 6 -24.94 5.10 -1.55
N LEU A 7 -24.95 5.34 -2.87
CA LEU A 7 -23.98 4.73 -3.78
C LEU A 7 -22.54 5.14 -3.46
N ILE A 8 -22.29 6.40 -3.12
CA ILE A 8 -20.96 6.88 -2.68
C ILE A 8 -20.54 6.24 -1.35
N ALA A 9 -21.47 6.08 -0.41
CA ALA A 9 -21.21 5.36 0.83
C ALA A 9 -20.83 3.89 0.56
N LEU A 10 -21.48 3.23 -0.40
CA LEU A 10 -21.11 1.87 -0.82
C LEU A 10 -19.71 1.82 -1.47
N ILE A 11 -19.28 2.86 -2.18
CA ILE A 11 -17.90 2.97 -2.67
C ILE A 11 -16.91 3.06 -1.50
N ALA A 12 -17.24 3.82 -0.45
CA ALA A 12 -16.42 3.87 0.76
C ALA A 12 -16.37 2.50 1.48
N VAL A 13 -17.51 1.80 1.59
CA VAL A 13 -17.55 0.42 2.10
C VAL A 13 -16.62 -0.48 1.28
N PHE A 14 -16.72 -0.43 -0.04
CA PHE A 14 -15.86 -1.20 -0.95
C PHE A 14 -14.37 -0.90 -0.73
N GLY A 15 -14.00 0.38 -0.63
CA GLY A 15 -12.62 0.78 -0.34
C GLY A 15 -12.12 0.25 1.00
N HIS A 16 -12.93 0.36 2.07
CA HIS A 16 -12.57 -0.15 3.40
C HIS A 16 -12.58 -1.68 3.48
N SER A 17 -13.24 -2.37 2.56
CA SER A 17 -13.22 -3.83 2.42
C SER A 17 -11.92 -4.38 1.82
N GLU A 18 -10.92 -3.55 1.52
CA GLU A 18 -9.61 -4.01 1.01
C GLU A 18 -8.94 -5.07 1.91
N ASP A 19 -9.16 -5.01 3.22
CA ASP A 19 -8.65 -6.00 4.19
C ASP A 19 -9.19 -7.43 3.91
N PHE A 20 -10.27 -7.55 3.12
CA PHE A 20 -10.84 -8.82 2.62
C PHE A 20 -10.31 -9.23 1.24
N LEU A 21 -9.65 -8.31 0.55
CA LEU A 21 -9.23 -8.44 -0.85
C LEU A 21 -7.71 -8.58 -0.97
N GLY A 22 -7.01 -8.97 0.10
CA GLY A 22 -5.59 -9.27 0.07
C GLY A 22 -4.69 -8.10 -0.29
N THR A 23 -5.11 -6.87 0.02
CA THR A 23 -4.29 -5.66 -0.12
C THR A 23 -3.96 -5.33 -1.58
N THR A 24 -5.00 -5.20 -2.42
CA THR A 24 -4.95 -5.08 -3.89
C THR A 24 -4.91 -3.64 -4.42
N LEU A 25 -4.71 -2.65 -3.54
CA LEU A 25 -4.74 -1.21 -3.85
C LEU A 25 -6.07 -0.71 -4.43
N LEU A 26 -7.17 -1.44 -4.22
CA LEU A 26 -8.51 -1.01 -4.63
C LEU A 26 -9.05 0.14 -3.77
N SER A 27 -8.49 0.32 -2.58
CA SER A 27 -8.87 1.36 -1.62
C SER A 27 -8.32 2.75 -1.97
N ARG A 28 -7.48 2.85 -3.01
CA ARG A 28 -6.69 4.05 -3.31
C ARG A 28 -7.53 5.12 -3.98
N PRO A 29 -7.32 6.42 -3.68
CA PRO A 29 -8.00 7.54 -4.32
C PRO A 29 -7.97 7.49 -5.86
N LEU A 30 -6.88 7.00 -6.46
CA LEU A 30 -6.78 6.82 -7.90
C LEU A 30 -7.84 5.89 -8.49
N ILE A 31 -8.38 4.96 -7.69
CA ILE A 31 -9.44 4.02 -8.07
C ILE A 31 -10.81 4.50 -7.60
N LEU A 32 -10.90 4.94 -6.34
CA LEU A 32 -12.16 5.38 -5.76
C LEU A 32 -12.67 6.69 -6.38
N GLY A 33 -11.76 7.59 -6.79
CA GLY A 33 -12.10 8.86 -7.44
C GLY A 33 -12.92 8.70 -8.72
N PRO A 34 -12.46 7.91 -9.71
CA PRO A 34 -13.25 7.56 -10.89
C PRO A 34 -14.61 6.93 -10.58
N LEU A 35 -14.69 6.07 -9.55
CA LEU A 35 -15.97 5.44 -9.15
C LEU A 35 -16.95 6.48 -8.58
N VAL A 36 -16.46 7.41 -7.76
CA VAL A 36 -17.27 8.52 -7.25
C VAL A 36 -17.71 9.43 -8.40
N GLY A 37 -16.80 9.73 -9.33
CA GLY A 37 -17.10 10.47 -10.56
C GLY A 37 -18.17 9.80 -11.40
N LEU A 38 -18.12 8.47 -11.54
CA LEU A 38 -19.15 7.69 -12.24
C LEU A 38 -20.53 7.84 -11.61
N VAL A 39 -20.63 7.77 -10.28
CA VAL A 39 -21.90 7.97 -9.57
C VAL A 39 -22.42 9.40 -9.70
N LEU A 40 -21.53 10.39 -9.74
CA LEU A 40 -21.90 11.80 -9.87
C LEU A 40 -22.04 12.30 -11.32
N GLY A 41 -21.71 11.46 -12.31
CA GLY A 41 -21.84 11.78 -13.74
C GLY A 41 -20.62 12.44 -14.39
N ASP A 42 -19.48 12.57 -13.69
CA ASP A 42 -18.23 13.14 -14.21
C ASP A 42 -17.01 12.27 -13.86
N VAL A 43 -16.81 11.22 -14.66
CA VAL A 43 -15.70 10.27 -14.49
C VAL A 43 -14.34 10.93 -14.73
N THR A 44 -14.26 11.89 -15.65
CA THR A 44 -13.01 12.58 -16.00
C THR A 44 -12.54 13.42 -14.82
N GLN A 45 -13.40 14.24 -14.23
CA GLN A 45 -13.07 14.98 -13.01
C GLN A 45 -12.76 14.03 -11.86
N GLY A 46 -13.55 12.97 -11.66
CA GLY A 46 -13.26 11.94 -10.65
C GLY A 46 -11.87 11.32 -10.81
N THR A 47 -11.44 11.09 -12.06
CA THR A 47 -10.10 10.56 -12.38
C THR A 47 -8.99 11.55 -12.07
N ILE A 48 -9.15 12.82 -12.46
CA ILE A 48 -8.16 13.88 -12.19
C ILE A 48 -8.04 14.13 -10.68
N ILE A 49 -9.17 14.21 -9.98
CA ILE A 49 -9.20 14.42 -8.52
C ILE A 49 -8.58 13.22 -7.80
N GLY A 50 -8.97 12.00 -8.17
CA GLY A 50 -8.41 10.77 -7.61
C GLY A 50 -6.89 10.67 -7.78
N ALA A 51 -6.38 11.06 -8.95
CA ALA A 51 -4.94 11.09 -9.22
C ALA A 51 -4.20 12.15 -8.40
N THR A 52 -4.77 13.35 -8.31
CA THR A 52 -4.21 14.45 -7.51
C THR A 52 -4.14 14.07 -6.03
N LEU A 53 -5.17 13.40 -5.50
CA LEU A 53 -5.19 12.89 -4.13
C LEU A 53 -4.20 11.73 -3.93
N GLU A 54 -4.08 10.83 -4.91
CA GLU A 54 -3.12 9.72 -4.84
C GLU A 54 -1.68 10.23 -4.75
N LEU A 55 -1.30 11.30 -5.46
CA LEU A 55 0.05 11.87 -5.36
C LEU A 55 0.44 12.28 -3.94
N ILE A 56 -0.52 12.74 -3.15
CA ILE A 56 -0.29 13.16 -1.76
C ILE A 56 -0.15 11.94 -0.87
N PHE A 57 -1.02 10.95 -1.11
CA PHE A 57 -1.08 9.74 -0.31
C PHE A 57 -0.14 8.64 -0.81
N ILE A 58 0.64 8.84 -1.87
CA ILE A 58 1.48 7.81 -2.48
C ILE A 58 2.46 7.20 -1.47
N GLY A 59 3.06 8.03 -0.61
CA GLY A 59 3.96 7.63 0.48
C GLY A 59 3.24 7.15 1.75
N ASN A 60 1.90 7.22 1.80
CA ASN A 60 1.11 6.73 2.92
C ASN A 60 1.13 5.20 2.92
N ILE A 61 1.91 4.63 3.84
CA ILE A 61 2.12 3.19 4.06
C ILE A 61 1.95 2.92 5.55
N LYS A 62 1.27 1.82 5.89
CA LYS A 62 1.17 1.32 7.27
C LYS A 62 2.47 0.59 7.60
N VAL A 63 3.22 1.08 8.59
CA VAL A 63 4.45 0.43 9.07
C VAL A 63 4.28 0.14 10.56
N GLY A 64 4.31 -1.14 10.91
CA GLY A 64 4.11 -1.58 12.29
C GLY A 64 2.74 -1.16 12.84
N ALA A 65 2.75 -0.56 14.03
CA ALA A 65 1.53 -0.13 14.74
C ALA A 65 1.08 1.30 14.42
N ALA A 66 1.84 2.06 13.62
CA ALA A 66 1.50 3.44 13.27
C ALA A 66 0.37 3.43 12.22
N ILE A 67 -0.80 3.95 12.60
CA ILE A 67 -1.93 4.11 11.70
C ILE A 67 -1.79 5.46 10.98
N PRO A 68 -1.66 5.48 9.64
CA PRO A 68 -1.57 6.72 8.88
C PRO A 68 -2.98 7.29 8.60
N PRO A 69 -3.07 8.56 8.15
CA PRO A 69 -4.35 9.19 7.81
C PRO A 69 -5.18 8.34 6.84
N ASP A 70 -6.50 8.32 7.04
CA ASP A 70 -7.41 7.47 6.26
C ASP A 70 -7.67 8.01 4.85
N VAL A 71 -6.89 7.49 3.91
CA VAL A 71 -6.92 7.88 2.49
C VAL A 71 -8.25 7.56 1.81
N ILE A 72 -9.00 6.58 2.33
CA ILE A 72 -10.23 6.08 1.72
C ILE A 72 -11.35 7.09 1.91
N THR A 73 -11.64 7.44 3.16
CA THR A 73 -12.72 8.36 3.50
C THR A 73 -12.40 9.77 3.02
N GLY A 74 -11.15 10.23 3.22
CA GLY A 74 -10.70 11.51 2.68
C GLY A 74 -10.76 11.55 1.15
N GLY A 75 -10.36 10.46 0.48
CA GLY A 75 -10.42 10.34 -0.98
C GLY A 75 -11.83 10.41 -1.54
N VAL A 76 -12.74 9.63 -0.97
CA VAL A 76 -14.15 9.56 -1.40
C VAL A 76 -14.88 10.87 -1.13
N LEU A 77 -14.81 11.40 0.09
CA LEU A 77 -15.49 12.66 0.44
C LEU A 77 -14.88 13.87 -0.26
N GLY A 78 -13.55 13.94 -0.35
CA GLY A 78 -12.85 14.99 -1.10
C GLY A 78 -13.26 15.02 -2.56
N THR A 79 -13.32 13.85 -3.22
CA THR A 79 -13.80 13.73 -4.61
C THR A 79 -15.26 14.14 -4.73
N ALA A 80 -16.13 13.61 -3.86
CA ALA A 80 -17.56 13.87 -3.93
C ALA A 80 -17.88 15.36 -3.78
N PHE A 81 -17.31 16.04 -2.77
CA PHE A 81 -17.56 17.46 -2.54
C PHE A 81 -16.95 18.34 -3.63
N ALA A 82 -15.79 17.99 -4.18
CA ALA A 82 -15.19 18.74 -5.28
C ALA A 82 -16.05 18.69 -6.56
N ILE A 83 -16.62 17.52 -6.89
CA ILE A 83 -17.52 17.38 -8.06
C ILE A 83 -18.85 18.08 -7.79
N ILE A 84 -19.47 17.88 -6.63
CA ILE A 84 -20.76 18.51 -6.27
C ILE A 84 -20.67 20.04 -6.27
N SER A 85 -19.53 20.59 -5.84
CA SER A 85 -19.31 22.04 -5.81
C SER A 85 -18.83 22.64 -7.13
N GLY A 86 -18.37 21.82 -8.08
CA GLY A 86 -17.82 22.29 -9.36
C GLY A 86 -16.50 23.06 -9.25
N LYS A 87 -15.79 22.99 -8.11
CA LYS A 87 -14.58 23.80 -7.84
C LYS A 87 -13.24 23.05 -8.04
N GLY A 88 -13.29 21.90 -8.70
CA GLY A 88 -12.10 21.19 -9.19
C GLY A 88 -11.19 20.57 -8.11
N PRO A 89 -9.98 20.12 -8.48
CA PRO A 89 -9.11 19.30 -7.61
C PRO A 89 -8.56 20.00 -6.37
N ALA A 90 -8.31 21.31 -6.42
CA ALA A 90 -7.72 22.04 -5.28
C ALA A 90 -8.62 21.99 -4.03
N ILE A 91 -9.94 22.09 -4.20
CA ILE A 91 -10.91 21.97 -3.11
C ILE A 91 -10.95 20.53 -2.57
N ALA A 92 -10.81 19.52 -3.44
CA ALA A 92 -10.73 18.13 -3.00
C ALA A 92 -9.60 17.93 -2.00
N LEU A 93 -8.44 18.55 -2.25
CA LEU A 93 -7.27 18.47 -1.37
C LEU A 93 -7.51 19.12 -0.01
N ALA A 94 -8.07 20.32 -0.02
CA ALA A 94 -8.38 21.08 1.20
C ALA A 94 -9.33 20.32 2.12
N ILE A 95 -10.25 19.53 1.55
CA ILE A 95 -11.21 18.71 2.29
C ILE A 95 -10.62 17.36 2.70
N ALA A 96 -9.91 16.68 1.79
CA ALA A 96 -9.48 15.31 1.99
C ALA A 96 -8.53 15.16 3.19
N ILE A 97 -7.60 16.09 3.41
CA ILE A 97 -6.60 15.96 4.48
C ILE A 97 -7.25 16.01 5.88
N PRO A 98 -8.02 17.06 6.25
CA PRO A 98 -8.70 17.09 7.56
C PRO A 98 -9.64 15.89 7.75
N VAL A 99 -10.39 15.52 6.72
CA VAL A 99 -11.30 14.36 6.76
C VAL A 99 -10.52 13.07 7.00
N SER A 100 -9.36 12.87 6.35
CA SER A 100 -8.52 11.69 6.55
C SER A 100 -8.02 11.56 7.99
N ILE A 101 -7.69 12.69 8.63
CA ILE A 101 -7.24 12.71 10.04
C ILE A 101 -8.41 12.39 10.98
N LEU A 102 -9.58 13.00 10.76
CA LEU A 102 -10.76 12.73 11.58
C LEU A 102 -11.23 11.27 11.45
N ALA A 103 -11.22 10.74 10.23
CA ALA A 103 -11.56 9.34 9.96
C ALA A 103 -10.55 8.37 10.59
N GLU A 104 -9.26 8.71 10.58
CA GLU A 104 -8.22 7.93 11.27
C GLU A 104 -8.49 7.79 12.76
N ILE A 105 -8.88 8.87 13.46
CA ILE A 105 -9.23 8.83 14.89
C ILE A 105 -10.35 7.81 15.16
N VAL A 106 -11.38 7.77 14.31
CA VAL A 106 -12.50 6.82 14.44
C VAL A 106 -12.03 5.39 14.22
N ILE A 107 -11.22 5.15 13.19
CA ILE A 107 -10.68 3.83 12.87
C ILE A 107 -9.74 3.33 13.99
N SER A 108 -8.91 4.20 14.53
CA SER A 108 -8.02 3.91 15.66
C SER A 108 -8.82 3.46 16.88
N GLY A 109 -9.95 4.09 17.19
CA GLY A 109 -10.88 3.64 18.23
C GLY A 109 -11.45 2.23 17.97
N LEU A 110 -11.76 1.92 16.71
CA LEU A 110 -12.27 0.59 16.34
C LEU A 110 -11.19 -0.51 16.49
N PHE A 111 -9.92 -0.22 16.19
CA PHE A 111 -8.84 -1.18 16.41
C PHE A 111 -8.61 -1.48 17.90
N VAL A 112 -8.85 -0.51 18.79
CA VAL A 112 -8.84 -0.73 20.25
C VAL A 112 -10.01 -1.60 20.70
N PHE A 113 -11.16 -1.52 20.02
CA PHE A 113 -12.34 -2.33 20.35
C PHE A 113 -12.26 -3.78 19.83
N ARG A 114 -11.62 -4.02 18.68
CA ARG A 114 -11.56 -5.36 18.04
C ARG A 114 -11.08 -6.51 18.94
N PRO A 115 -10.08 -6.34 19.83
CA PRO A 115 -9.64 -7.38 20.76
C PRO A 115 -10.74 -7.96 21.65
N VAL A 116 -11.87 -7.27 21.86
CA VAL A 116 -13.02 -7.80 22.60
C VAL A 116 -13.52 -9.13 22.03
N PHE A 117 -13.35 -9.35 20.73
CA PHE A 117 -13.73 -10.61 20.08
C PHE A 117 -12.74 -11.76 20.34
N ASN A 118 -11.50 -11.50 20.78
CA ASN A 118 -10.45 -12.53 20.96
C ASN A 118 -10.84 -13.58 21.99
N LYS A 119 -11.47 -13.17 23.09
CA LYS A 119 -12.04 -14.10 24.09
C LYS A 119 -13.01 -15.09 23.44
N ARG A 120 -13.84 -14.63 22.50
CA ARG A 120 -14.83 -15.46 21.81
C ARG A 120 -14.19 -16.38 20.77
N PHE A 121 -13.13 -15.93 20.09
CA PHE A 121 -12.31 -16.79 19.22
C PHE A 121 -11.70 -17.95 20.02
N ASN A 122 -11.12 -17.68 21.19
CA ASN A 122 -10.52 -18.69 22.05
C ASN A 122 -11.56 -19.72 22.54
N GLN A 123 -12.75 -19.27 22.95
CA GLN A 123 -13.85 -20.18 23.31
C GLN A 123 -14.26 -21.09 22.14
N TYR A 124 -14.39 -20.53 20.94
CA TYR A 124 -14.71 -21.35 19.77
C TYR A 124 -13.58 -22.32 19.39
N ALA A 125 -12.32 -21.97 19.64
CA ALA A 125 -11.21 -22.89 19.47
C ALA A 125 -11.28 -24.03 20.50
N GLU A 126 -11.53 -23.74 21.78
CA GLU A 126 -11.72 -24.75 22.84
C GLU A 126 -12.83 -25.74 22.54
N GLU A 127 -13.93 -25.28 21.96
CA GLU A 127 -15.06 -26.11 21.56
C GLU A 127 -14.82 -26.92 20.25
N GLY A 128 -13.71 -26.68 19.56
CA GLY A 128 -13.46 -27.21 18.20
C GLY A 128 -14.40 -26.63 17.14
N ASN A 129 -15.02 -25.47 17.41
CA ASN A 129 -16.06 -24.83 16.61
C ASN A 129 -15.47 -23.93 15.52
N PHE A 130 -14.88 -24.54 14.49
CA PHE A 130 -14.33 -23.81 13.35
C PHE A 130 -15.37 -22.94 12.62
N LYS A 131 -16.66 -23.32 12.62
CA LYS A 131 -17.75 -22.52 12.02
C LYS A 131 -18.01 -21.22 12.79
N GLY A 132 -17.83 -21.26 14.11
CA GLY A 132 -17.88 -20.08 14.98
C GLY A 132 -16.77 -19.09 14.61
N ILE A 133 -15.53 -19.57 14.53
CA ILE A 133 -14.37 -18.76 14.11
C ILE A 133 -14.59 -18.14 12.73
N GLN A 134 -15.07 -18.91 11.74
CA GLN A 134 -15.32 -18.38 10.39
C GLN A 134 -16.33 -17.25 10.39
N ARG A 135 -17.49 -17.43 11.04
CA ARG A 135 -18.54 -16.42 11.08
C ARG A 135 -18.08 -15.17 11.83
N LEU A 136 -17.37 -15.35 12.94
CA LEU A 136 -16.87 -14.25 13.74
C LEU A 136 -15.81 -13.43 12.99
N HIS A 137 -14.88 -14.09 12.28
CA HIS A 137 -13.85 -13.43 11.46
C HIS A 137 -14.45 -12.51 10.39
N ILE A 138 -15.46 -13.00 9.67
CA ILE A 138 -16.17 -12.19 8.67
C ILE A 138 -16.91 -11.05 9.36
N PHE A 139 -17.67 -11.33 10.42
CA PHE A 139 -18.48 -10.34 11.12
C PHE A 139 -17.63 -9.20 11.71
N SER A 140 -16.58 -9.52 12.46
CA SER A 140 -15.71 -8.52 13.10
C SER A 140 -14.93 -7.71 12.06
N GLY A 141 -14.54 -8.34 10.94
CA GLY A 141 -13.92 -7.64 9.83
C GLY A 141 -14.85 -6.65 9.13
N SER A 142 -16.14 -6.99 8.97
CA SER A 142 -17.13 -6.14 8.29
C SER A 142 -17.53 -4.90 9.09
N LEU A 143 -17.25 -4.85 10.39
CA LEU A 143 -17.62 -3.71 11.25
C LEU A 143 -16.99 -2.39 10.78
N LYS A 144 -15.70 -2.41 10.38
CA LYS A 144 -14.98 -1.22 9.90
C LYS A 144 -15.59 -0.68 8.60
N PRO A 145 -15.71 -1.47 7.51
CA PRO A 145 -16.33 -0.99 6.28
C PRO A 145 -17.73 -0.43 6.47
N LEU A 146 -18.58 -1.11 7.25
CA LEU A 146 -19.95 -0.67 7.50
C LEU A 146 -20.01 0.64 8.28
N LEU A 147 -19.24 0.76 9.36
CA LEU A 147 -19.17 1.98 10.17
C LEU A 147 -18.71 3.17 9.32
N MET A 148 -17.64 2.99 8.55
CA MET A 148 -17.11 4.07 7.70
C MET A 148 -18.06 4.44 6.56
N GLY A 149 -18.79 3.47 6.00
CA GLY A 149 -19.87 3.72 5.04
C GLY A 149 -20.98 4.60 5.63
N ILE A 150 -21.42 4.31 6.85
CA ILE A 150 -22.42 5.14 7.57
C ILE A 150 -21.89 6.56 7.79
N ILE A 151 -20.63 6.70 8.22
CA ILE A 151 -20.01 8.01 8.42
C ILE A 151 -19.95 8.82 7.12
N VAL A 152 -19.55 8.19 6.01
CA VAL A 152 -19.53 8.85 4.69
C VAL A 152 -20.94 9.26 4.27
N PHE A 153 -21.94 8.40 4.45
CA PHE A 153 -23.33 8.73 4.14
C PHE A 153 -23.83 9.94 4.94
N LEU A 154 -23.60 9.95 6.25
CA LEU A 154 -23.99 11.06 7.12
C LEU A 154 -23.24 12.36 6.77
N ALA A 155 -21.94 12.27 6.50
CA ALA A 155 -21.12 13.41 6.10
C ALA A 155 -21.63 14.04 4.80
N LEU A 156 -22.04 13.24 3.81
CA LEU A 156 -22.62 13.76 2.57
C LEU A 156 -23.99 14.40 2.79
N GLN A 157 -24.86 13.79 3.62
CA GLN A 157 -26.19 14.33 3.90
C GLN A 157 -26.14 15.66 4.66
N LEU A 158 -25.28 15.75 5.67
CA LEU A 158 -25.13 16.95 6.51
C LEU A 158 -24.26 18.02 5.83
N GLY A 159 -23.29 17.59 5.02
CA GLY A 159 -22.26 18.45 4.46
C GLY A 159 -22.62 19.06 3.12
N ALA A 160 -23.42 18.41 2.25
CA ALA A 160 -23.55 18.86 0.87
C ALA A 160 -24.20 20.25 0.71
N THR A 161 -25.21 20.59 1.52
CA THR A 161 -25.86 21.90 1.51
C THR A 161 -24.96 22.97 2.13
N THR A 162 -24.33 22.65 3.27
CA THR A 162 -23.41 23.54 3.98
C THR A 162 -22.16 23.85 3.16
N MET A 163 -21.65 22.87 2.40
CA MET A 163 -20.40 22.97 1.65
C MET A 163 -20.54 23.91 0.45
N LYS A 164 -21.64 23.84 -0.30
CA LYS A 164 -21.84 24.72 -1.46
C LYS A 164 -21.85 26.20 -1.04
N SER A 165 -22.62 26.53 -0.01
CA SER A 165 -22.71 27.89 0.53
C SER A 165 -21.40 28.39 1.14
N PHE A 166 -20.65 27.52 1.83
CA PHE A 166 -19.35 27.87 2.40
C PHE A 166 -18.30 28.12 1.31
N LEU A 167 -18.26 27.29 0.27
CA LEU A 167 -17.27 27.40 -0.80
C LEU A 167 -17.48 28.65 -1.66
N ASP A 168 -18.72 29.12 -1.83
CA ASP A 168 -19.02 30.35 -2.58
C ASP A 168 -18.58 31.62 -1.88
N LEU A 169 -18.26 31.54 -0.59
CA LEU A 169 -17.68 32.64 0.19
C LEU A 169 -16.15 32.71 0.09
N ILE A 170 -15.48 31.69 -0.49
CA ILE A 170 -14.02 31.64 -0.55
C ILE A 170 -13.48 32.58 -1.65
N PRO A 171 -12.70 33.62 -1.30
CA PRO A 171 -12.11 34.54 -2.27
C PRO A 171 -11.16 33.85 -3.26
N THR A 172 -11.02 34.41 -4.47
CA THR A 172 -10.15 33.88 -5.53
C THR A 172 -8.68 33.79 -5.15
N TRP A 173 -8.17 34.71 -4.31
CA TRP A 173 -6.79 34.66 -3.81
C TRP A 173 -6.54 33.44 -2.91
N VAL A 174 -7.55 33.00 -2.13
CA VAL A 174 -7.47 31.78 -1.31
C VAL A 174 -7.45 30.55 -2.21
N GLN A 175 -8.28 30.52 -3.26
CA GLN A 175 -8.30 29.41 -4.22
C GLN A 175 -6.96 29.26 -4.94
N SER A 176 -6.38 30.39 -5.36
CA SER A 176 -5.05 30.43 -6.01
C SER A 176 -3.95 29.94 -5.05
N GLY A 177 -3.98 30.41 -3.79
CA GLY A 177 -3.04 29.95 -2.76
C GLY A 177 -3.16 28.45 -2.46
N LEU A 178 -4.39 27.92 -2.39
CA LEU A 178 -4.65 26.49 -2.20
C LEU A 178 -4.20 25.66 -3.39
N GLN A 179 -4.31 26.18 -4.62
CA GLN A 179 -3.84 25.51 -5.83
C GLN A 179 -2.32 25.37 -5.81
N VAL A 180 -1.58 26.45 -5.53
CA VAL A 180 -0.11 26.41 -5.42
C VAL A 180 0.33 25.48 -4.30
N ALA A 181 -0.32 25.56 -3.14
CA ALA A 181 -0.12 24.63 -2.04
C ALA A 181 -0.36 23.17 -2.44
N GLY A 182 -1.44 22.90 -3.17
CA GLY A 182 -1.76 21.57 -3.70
C GLY A 182 -0.69 21.01 -4.63
N ASN A 183 -0.11 21.85 -5.48
CA ASN A 183 0.98 21.47 -6.39
C ASN A 183 2.30 21.13 -5.66
N MET A 184 2.45 21.57 -4.41
CA MET A 184 3.60 21.27 -3.54
C MET A 184 3.46 19.97 -2.77
N LEU A 185 2.24 19.51 -2.49
CA LEU A 185 2.00 18.32 -1.67
C LEU A 185 2.61 17.01 -2.21
N PRO A 186 2.68 16.76 -3.53
CA PRO A 186 3.35 15.57 -4.07
C PRO A 186 4.81 15.42 -3.61
N ALA A 187 5.49 16.52 -3.26
CA ALA A 187 6.86 16.50 -2.75
C ALA A 187 7.01 15.61 -1.51
N LEU A 188 6.02 15.59 -0.62
CA LEU A 188 6.03 14.70 0.55
C LEU A 188 5.88 13.24 0.15
N GLY A 189 4.99 12.97 -0.80
CA GLY A 189 4.85 11.66 -1.42
C GLY A 189 6.19 11.14 -1.92
N PHE A 190 6.86 11.90 -2.78
CA PHE A 190 8.15 11.52 -3.37
C PHE A 190 9.25 11.40 -2.31
N ALA A 191 9.29 12.30 -1.33
CA ALA A 191 10.24 12.24 -0.22
C ALA A 191 10.09 10.97 0.63
N LEU A 192 8.86 10.55 0.93
CA LEU A 192 8.60 9.29 1.66
C LEU A 192 9.09 8.08 0.85
N LEU A 193 8.90 8.08 -0.47
CA LEU A 193 9.40 7.01 -1.33
C LEU A 193 10.92 6.99 -1.42
N MET A 194 11.54 8.17 -1.53
CA MET A 194 12.99 8.29 -1.42
C MET A 194 13.50 7.77 -0.07
N ASN A 195 12.77 7.96 1.03
CA ASN A 195 13.19 7.43 2.33
C ASN A 195 13.26 5.90 2.38
N LEU A 196 12.47 5.22 1.55
CA LEU A 196 12.45 3.76 1.48
C LEU A 196 13.55 3.20 0.57
N MET A 197 13.87 3.88 -0.54
CA MET A 197 14.68 3.30 -1.62
C MET A 197 16.03 4.00 -1.84
N PHE A 198 16.15 5.27 -1.44
CA PHE A 198 17.28 6.11 -1.81
C PHE A 198 18.52 5.78 -0.97
N ASN A 199 19.53 5.22 -1.63
CA ASN A 199 20.85 4.98 -1.05
C ASN A 199 21.97 5.36 -2.03
N LYS A 200 23.22 5.44 -1.56
CA LYS A 200 24.36 5.88 -2.37
C LYS A 200 24.60 5.04 -3.63
N THR A 201 24.24 3.76 -3.62
CA THR A 201 24.48 2.84 -4.75
C THR A 201 23.47 3.01 -5.88
N VAL A 202 22.22 3.38 -5.55
CA VAL A 202 21.15 3.53 -6.55
C VAL A 202 20.74 4.99 -6.79
N ALA A 203 21.29 5.94 -6.03
CA ALA A 203 21.08 7.38 -6.22
C ALA A 203 21.33 7.87 -7.66
N PRO A 204 22.33 7.39 -8.43
CA PRO A 204 22.52 7.82 -9.82
C PRO A 204 21.31 7.57 -10.71
N TYR A 205 20.53 6.52 -10.45
CA TYR A 205 19.34 6.19 -11.23
C TYR A 205 18.19 7.17 -10.98
N PHE A 206 18.09 7.75 -9.77
CA PHE A 206 17.15 8.83 -9.52
C PHE A 206 17.47 10.05 -10.39
N PHE A 207 18.72 10.49 -10.43
CA PHE A 207 19.13 11.62 -11.25
C PHE A 207 19.00 11.35 -12.75
N LEU A 208 19.27 10.11 -13.18
CA LEU A 208 19.02 9.69 -14.55
C LEU A 208 17.54 9.83 -14.91
N GLY A 209 16.64 9.32 -14.07
CA GLY A 209 15.19 9.47 -14.25
C GLY A 209 14.76 10.94 -14.32
N PHE A 210 15.30 11.77 -13.44
CA PHE A 210 15.07 13.21 -13.46
C PHE A 210 15.53 13.85 -14.78
N MET A 211 16.74 13.55 -15.24
CA MET A 211 17.28 14.12 -16.49
C MET A 211 16.48 13.71 -17.72
N LEU A 212 16.07 12.44 -17.80
CA LEU A 212 15.22 11.92 -18.88
C LEU A 212 13.86 12.64 -18.90
N ALA A 213 13.31 12.97 -17.74
CA ALA A 213 12.06 13.72 -17.63
C ALA A 213 12.22 15.21 -17.91
N SER A 214 13.23 15.86 -17.35
CA SER A 214 13.37 17.32 -17.36
C SER A 214 13.95 17.84 -18.67
N TYR A 215 14.95 17.16 -19.25
CA TYR A 215 15.60 17.56 -20.50
C TYR A 215 14.98 16.92 -21.74
N LEU A 216 14.76 15.60 -21.72
CA LEU A 216 14.21 14.87 -22.87
C LEU A 216 12.67 14.85 -22.91
N LYS A 217 12.02 15.41 -21.88
CA LYS A 217 10.54 15.48 -21.76
C LYS A 217 9.86 14.12 -21.91
N LEU A 218 10.55 13.04 -21.53
CA LEU A 218 10.01 11.69 -21.64
C LEU A 218 8.90 11.47 -20.61
N PRO A 219 7.80 10.78 -21.00
CA PRO A 219 6.75 10.44 -20.05
C PRO A 219 7.23 9.39 -19.04
N VAL A 220 6.65 9.40 -17.84
CA VAL A 220 7.01 8.51 -16.72
C VAL A 220 6.99 7.03 -17.12
N ILE A 221 6.05 6.63 -17.97
CA ILE A 221 5.96 5.25 -18.48
C ILE A 221 7.19 4.84 -19.31
N ALA A 222 7.72 5.74 -20.16
CA ALA A 222 8.91 5.46 -20.95
C ALA A 222 10.15 5.33 -20.06
N ILE A 223 10.26 6.20 -19.05
CA ILE A 223 11.34 6.16 -18.05
C ILE A 223 11.27 4.88 -17.23
N GLY A 224 10.06 4.43 -16.85
CA GLY A 224 9.84 3.12 -16.25
C GLY A 224 10.29 1.97 -17.16
N GLY A 225 10.01 2.04 -18.46
CA GLY A 225 10.51 1.08 -19.44
C GLY A 225 12.05 1.00 -19.47
N PHE A 226 12.73 2.14 -19.51
CA PHE A 226 14.20 2.20 -19.42
C PHE A 226 14.71 1.64 -18.10
N GLY A 227 14.07 1.99 -16.98
CA GLY A 227 14.41 1.47 -15.66
C GLY A 227 14.29 -0.04 -15.57
N LEU A 228 13.29 -0.64 -16.23
CA LEU A 228 13.11 -2.09 -16.26
C LEU A 228 14.22 -2.76 -17.06
N ILE A 229 14.57 -2.22 -18.23
CA ILE A 229 15.66 -2.74 -19.06
C ILE A 229 16.98 -2.69 -18.28
N ILE A 230 17.30 -1.55 -17.67
CA ILE A 230 18.51 -1.37 -16.86
C ILE A 230 18.51 -2.31 -15.66
N ALA A 231 17.38 -2.43 -14.95
CA ALA A 231 17.24 -3.34 -13.83
C ALA A 231 17.55 -4.78 -14.25
N LEU A 232 16.99 -5.25 -15.38
CA LEU A 232 17.26 -6.60 -15.90
C LEU A 232 18.74 -6.79 -16.26
N LEU A 233 19.38 -5.82 -16.91
CA LEU A 233 20.80 -5.89 -17.27
C LEU A 233 21.72 -5.91 -16.04
N VAL A 234 21.42 -5.10 -15.02
CA VAL A 234 22.23 -5.01 -13.79
C VAL A 234 22.06 -6.26 -12.92
N THR A 235 20.87 -6.85 -12.90
CA THR A 235 20.56 -8.03 -12.08
C THR A 235 20.98 -9.36 -12.70
N GLN A 236 21.20 -9.39 -14.03
CA GLN A 236 21.75 -10.55 -14.72
C GLN A 236 23.25 -10.75 -14.51
N LYS A 237 24.00 -9.71 -14.13
CA LYS A 237 25.44 -9.86 -13.84
C LYS A 237 25.63 -10.68 -12.56
N PRO A 238 26.48 -11.74 -12.56
CA PRO A 238 26.81 -12.47 -11.35
C PRO A 238 27.49 -11.50 -10.37
N GLN A 239 26.91 -11.31 -9.19
CA GLN A 239 27.62 -10.65 -8.09
C GLN A 239 28.66 -11.62 -7.51
N GLU A 240 29.86 -11.13 -7.25
CA GLU A 240 30.87 -11.84 -6.46
C GLU A 240 30.32 -12.17 -5.07
N LYS A 241 30.63 -13.38 -4.60
CA LYS A 241 30.19 -13.93 -3.33
C LYS A 241 30.75 -13.10 -2.17
N THR A 242 29.90 -12.39 -1.45
CA THR A 242 30.21 -12.02 -0.06
C THR A 242 29.79 -13.20 0.82
N ILE A 243 30.77 -13.91 1.37
CA ILE A 243 30.54 -14.97 2.35
C ILE A 243 30.05 -14.28 3.63
N ALA A 244 28.76 -14.39 3.93
CA ALA A 244 28.24 -14.16 5.26
C ALA A 244 28.09 -15.53 5.92
N ASN A 245 29.09 -15.90 6.71
CA ASN A 245 28.97 -16.96 7.70
C ASN A 245 28.42 -16.31 8.96
N GLU A 246 27.16 -16.60 9.29
CA GLU A 246 26.62 -16.67 10.66
C GLU A 246 25.13 -17.03 10.59
N GLU A 247 24.73 -18.00 11.44
CA GLU A 247 23.39 -18.59 11.66
C GLU A 247 23.03 -19.83 10.81
N ASP A 248 23.52 -21.00 11.24
CA ASP A 248 23.24 -22.32 10.65
C ASP A 248 22.97 -23.40 11.73
N ASP A 249 22.05 -23.12 12.65
CA ASP A 249 21.44 -24.14 13.53
C ASP A 249 19.94 -24.32 13.20
N PHE A 250 19.22 -23.22 13.00
CA PHE A 250 17.78 -23.26 12.69
C PHE A 250 17.48 -23.79 11.28
N ALA A 251 18.34 -23.51 10.29
CA ALA A 251 18.12 -23.94 8.90
C ALA A 251 18.31 -25.46 8.73
N THR A 252 19.24 -26.03 9.50
CA THR A 252 19.65 -27.44 9.48
C THR A 252 18.61 -28.34 10.15
N GLU A 253 18.12 -27.96 11.34
CA GLU A 253 17.01 -28.68 12.01
C GLU A 253 15.71 -28.63 11.20
N THR A 254 15.44 -27.49 10.56
CA THR A 254 14.26 -27.34 9.71
C THR A 254 14.38 -28.19 8.44
N GLU A 255 15.59 -28.40 7.89
CA GLU A 255 15.85 -29.22 6.70
C GLU A 255 15.59 -30.72 6.90
N GLU A 256 16.07 -31.30 8.00
CA GLU A 256 15.86 -32.72 8.31
C GLU A 256 14.37 -33.01 8.51
N LEU A 257 13.68 -32.18 9.29
CA LEU A 257 12.23 -32.27 9.49
C LEU A 257 11.46 -32.15 8.16
N LEU A 258 11.95 -31.29 7.24
CA LEU A 258 11.33 -31.01 5.94
C LEU A 258 11.52 -32.12 4.89
N ALA A 259 12.63 -32.85 4.96
CA ALA A 259 12.93 -33.95 4.05
C ALA A 259 11.97 -35.13 4.25
N ASP A 260 11.59 -35.41 5.50
CA ASP A 260 10.60 -36.44 5.83
C ASP A 260 9.16 -36.07 5.40
N ILE A 261 8.86 -34.78 5.20
CA ILE A 261 7.54 -34.27 4.72
C ILE A 261 7.24 -34.70 3.30
N LEU A 262 8.25 -34.70 2.45
CA LEU A 262 8.08 -34.84 1.00
C LEU A 262 7.99 -36.31 0.56
N ALA A 263 8.32 -37.26 1.43
CA ALA A 263 8.36 -38.68 1.13
C ALA A 263 6.97 -39.38 1.08
N ILE A 264 5.89 -38.70 1.49
CA ILE A 264 4.59 -39.35 1.73
C ILE A 264 3.50 -38.85 0.76
N LYS A 265 2.71 -39.77 0.21
CA LYS A 265 1.58 -39.49 -0.70
C LYS A 265 0.61 -38.44 -0.11
N PRO A 266 0.25 -37.37 -0.84
CA PRO A 266 -0.56 -36.28 -0.29
C PRO A 266 -2.04 -36.68 -0.08
N ARG A 267 -2.58 -36.46 1.12
CA ARG A 267 -4.02 -36.49 1.46
C ARG A 267 -4.68 -35.17 1.07
N LEU A 268 -3.94 -34.06 1.08
CA LEU A 268 -4.46 -32.78 0.64
C LEU A 268 -4.48 -32.70 -0.89
N SER A 269 -5.64 -32.41 -1.45
CA SER A 269 -5.77 -32.23 -2.90
C SER A 269 -5.38 -30.80 -3.29
N LYS A 270 -5.03 -30.60 -4.57
CA LYS A 270 -4.79 -29.26 -5.14
C LYS A 270 -5.93 -28.27 -4.86
N LYS A 271 -7.17 -28.75 -4.75
CA LYS A 271 -8.35 -27.91 -4.39
C LYS A 271 -8.22 -27.31 -3.00
N ASN A 272 -7.63 -28.03 -2.04
CA ASN A 272 -7.41 -27.52 -0.68
C ASN A 272 -6.37 -26.40 -0.68
N ILE A 273 -5.27 -26.60 -1.40
CA ILE A 273 -4.19 -25.62 -1.50
C ILE A 273 -4.68 -24.36 -2.21
N ARG A 274 -5.48 -24.50 -3.27
CA ARG A 274 -6.18 -23.34 -3.88
C ARG A 274 -7.10 -22.62 -2.90
N SER A 275 -7.75 -23.37 -1.99
CA SER A 275 -8.59 -22.76 -0.96
C SER A 275 -7.78 -21.96 0.06
N LEU A 276 -6.53 -22.35 0.37
CA LEU A 276 -5.63 -21.56 1.21
C LEU A 276 -5.38 -20.19 0.57
N PHE A 277 -5.01 -20.18 -0.71
CA PHE A 277 -4.78 -18.95 -1.47
C PHE A 277 -5.99 -18.01 -1.40
N TRP A 278 -7.18 -18.49 -1.80
CA TRP A 278 -8.38 -17.64 -1.82
C TRP A 278 -8.78 -17.13 -0.44
N ARG A 279 -8.62 -17.94 0.61
CA ARG A 279 -8.93 -17.51 1.98
C ARG A 279 -7.87 -16.61 2.58
N SER A 280 -6.62 -16.69 2.13
CA SER A 280 -5.55 -15.78 2.54
C SER A 280 -5.82 -14.33 2.14
N MET A 281 -6.72 -14.08 1.20
CA MET A 281 -7.15 -12.72 0.85
C MET A 281 -7.84 -12.02 2.02
N LEU A 282 -8.44 -12.78 2.95
CA LEU A 282 -9.12 -12.26 4.13
C LEU A 282 -8.22 -12.25 5.37
N LEU A 283 -6.89 -12.34 5.21
CA LEU A 283 -5.95 -12.40 6.31
C LEU A 283 -6.08 -11.20 7.26
N GLU A 284 -6.24 -9.99 6.71
CA GLU A 284 -6.24 -8.75 7.48
C GLU A 284 -7.64 -8.29 7.91
N ALA A 285 -8.69 -9.00 7.50
CA ALA A 285 -10.07 -8.59 7.75
C ALA A 285 -10.33 -8.28 9.24
N ASN A 286 -9.83 -9.14 10.14
CA ASN A 286 -9.90 -8.96 11.59
C ASN A 286 -8.54 -8.63 12.24
N PHE A 287 -7.79 -7.72 11.63
CA PHE A 287 -6.58 -7.19 12.24
C PHE A 287 -6.87 -6.52 13.59
N ASN A 288 -6.14 -6.89 14.64
CA ASN A 288 -6.29 -6.37 16.01
C ASN A 288 -4.91 -6.23 16.71
N PHE A 289 -4.77 -5.32 17.67
CA PHE A 289 -3.46 -5.05 18.28
C PHE A 289 -2.93 -6.12 19.25
N GLU A 290 -3.78 -7.00 19.75
CA GLU A 290 -3.36 -8.06 20.68
C GLU A 290 -2.71 -9.23 19.93
N THR A 291 -3.29 -9.63 18.80
CA THR A 291 -2.90 -10.87 18.09
C THR A 291 -2.69 -10.71 16.58
N TRP A 292 -2.80 -9.48 16.08
CA TRP A 292 -2.50 -9.06 14.70
C TRP A 292 -3.35 -9.82 13.67
N GLN A 293 -2.75 -10.71 12.88
CA GLN A 293 -3.38 -11.38 11.74
C GLN A 293 -3.79 -12.84 12.05
N ASN A 294 -3.62 -13.33 13.28
CA ASN A 294 -3.85 -14.73 13.69
C ASN A 294 -5.22 -15.30 13.28
N THR A 295 -6.29 -14.52 13.43
CA THR A 295 -7.67 -14.97 13.15
C THR A 295 -7.88 -15.18 11.66
N GLY A 296 -7.27 -14.34 10.82
CA GLY A 296 -7.21 -14.54 9.38
C GLY A 296 -6.36 -15.73 8.98
N PHE A 297 -5.26 -15.97 9.69
CA PHE A 297 -4.38 -17.13 9.47
C PHE A 297 -5.12 -18.44 9.80
N ALA A 298 -5.76 -18.51 10.96
CA ALA A 298 -6.63 -19.63 11.34
C ALA A 298 -7.77 -19.80 10.32
N TYR A 299 -8.46 -18.73 9.93
CA TYR A 299 -9.52 -18.76 8.92
C TYR A 299 -9.07 -19.37 7.59
N ALA A 300 -7.85 -19.04 7.16
CA ALA A 300 -7.26 -19.54 5.93
C ALA A 300 -7.01 -21.06 6.00
N LEU A 301 -6.53 -21.56 7.14
CA LEU A 301 -6.18 -22.98 7.35
C LEU A 301 -7.38 -23.91 7.57
N ILE A 302 -8.54 -23.42 7.99
CA ILE A 302 -9.70 -24.27 8.32
C ILE A 302 -10.04 -25.35 7.27
N PRO A 303 -10.00 -25.12 5.93
CA PRO A 303 -10.25 -26.18 4.95
C PRO A 303 -9.26 -27.35 5.00
N VAL A 304 -8.02 -27.07 5.37
CA VAL A 304 -6.97 -28.06 5.58
C VAL A 304 -7.23 -28.80 6.89
N LEU A 305 -7.39 -28.07 7.99
CA LEU A 305 -7.64 -28.65 9.32
C LEU A 305 -8.87 -29.55 9.34
N ARG A 306 -9.95 -29.18 8.65
CA ARG A 306 -11.19 -29.99 8.54
C ARG A 306 -11.00 -31.33 7.86
N LYS A 307 -9.96 -31.48 7.03
CA LYS A 307 -9.65 -32.73 6.33
C LYS A 307 -8.69 -33.61 7.11
N LEU A 308 -7.85 -33.00 7.94
CA LEU A 308 -6.84 -33.68 8.73
C LEU A 308 -7.41 -34.14 10.08
N TYR A 309 -8.20 -33.29 10.73
CA TYR A 309 -8.73 -33.53 12.07
C TYR A 309 -10.24 -33.71 12.05
N LEU A 310 -10.69 -34.94 12.35
CA LEU A 310 -12.11 -35.33 12.33
C LEU A 310 -12.78 -35.23 13.70
N THR A 311 -12.01 -35.31 14.79
CA THR A 311 -12.53 -35.21 16.16
C THR A 311 -12.53 -33.76 16.63
N LYS A 312 -13.48 -33.42 17.52
CA LYS A 312 -13.55 -32.06 18.09
C LYS A 312 -12.32 -31.70 18.90
N GLN A 313 -11.75 -32.66 19.63
CA GLN A 313 -10.56 -32.44 20.47
C GLN A 313 -9.33 -32.10 19.62
N ALA A 314 -9.07 -32.88 18.56
CA ALA A 314 -7.94 -32.61 17.67
C ALA A 314 -8.12 -31.30 16.90
N MET A 315 -9.36 -31.00 16.46
CA MET A 315 -9.67 -29.70 15.87
C MET A 315 -9.46 -28.54 16.86
N ALA A 316 -9.81 -28.73 18.14
CA ALA A 316 -9.63 -27.71 19.16
C ALA A 316 -8.14 -27.40 19.39
N ALA A 317 -7.30 -28.43 19.49
CA ALA A 317 -5.84 -28.29 19.60
C ALA A 317 -5.27 -27.52 18.39
N ALA A 318 -5.64 -27.92 17.17
CA ALA A 318 -5.20 -27.24 15.96
C ALA A 318 -5.64 -25.77 15.88
N LEU A 319 -6.90 -25.47 16.22
CA LEU A 319 -7.39 -24.09 16.22
C LEU A 319 -6.67 -23.23 17.26
N LYS A 320 -6.37 -23.76 18.45
CA LYS A 320 -5.57 -23.05 19.46
C LYS A 320 -4.17 -22.71 18.96
N ARG A 321 -3.48 -23.66 18.31
CA ARG A 321 -2.14 -23.41 17.73
C ARG A 321 -2.17 -22.30 16.69
N HIS A 322 -3.19 -22.25 15.84
CA HIS A 322 -3.28 -21.24 14.77
C HIS A 322 -3.90 -19.91 15.19
N LEU A 323 -4.43 -19.80 16.41
CA LEU A 323 -4.83 -18.53 17.02
C LEU A 323 -3.72 -17.87 17.83
N GLN A 324 -2.51 -18.44 17.84
CA GLN A 324 -1.34 -17.75 18.38
C GLN A 324 -0.97 -16.52 17.53
N PHE A 325 -0.16 -15.63 18.12
CA PHE A 325 0.32 -14.41 17.47
C PHE A 325 0.87 -14.70 16.07
N PHE A 326 0.41 -13.94 15.07
CA PHE A 326 0.90 -14.02 13.71
C PHE A 326 0.88 -12.65 13.06
N ASN A 327 2.01 -12.20 12.53
CA ASN A 327 2.12 -10.95 11.79
C ASN A 327 3.19 -11.04 10.71
N THR A 328 2.80 -10.89 9.45
CA THR A 328 3.74 -10.77 8.34
C THR A 328 3.13 -9.99 7.18
N SER A 329 3.91 -9.74 6.14
CA SER A 329 3.39 -9.10 4.94
C SER A 329 2.32 -9.99 4.27
N PRO A 330 1.13 -9.45 3.93
CA PRO A 330 0.08 -10.23 3.26
C PRO A 330 0.56 -10.92 1.98
N TYR A 331 1.54 -10.33 1.30
CA TYR A 331 2.14 -10.86 0.08
C TYR A 331 2.96 -12.14 0.31
N GLY A 332 3.71 -12.20 1.43
CA GLY A 332 4.51 -13.37 1.82
C GLY A 332 3.76 -14.41 2.64
N SER A 333 2.65 -14.04 3.27
CA SER A 333 1.87 -14.89 4.17
C SER A 333 1.47 -16.25 3.60
N THR A 334 1.24 -16.30 2.27
CA THR A 334 0.84 -17.51 1.55
C THR A 334 1.90 -18.60 1.54
N LEU A 335 3.19 -18.23 1.60
CA LEU A 335 4.28 -19.20 1.75
C LEU A 335 4.19 -19.90 3.11
N ILE A 336 4.03 -19.12 4.19
CA ILE A 336 3.91 -19.66 5.55
C ILE A 336 2.64 -20.52 5.68
N LEU A 337 1.52 -20.11 5.08
CA LEU A 337 0.30 -20.91 5.03
C LEU A 337 0.52 -22.24 4.31
N GLY A 338 1.27 -22.25 3.21
CA GLY A 338 1.62 -23.47 2.48
C GLY A 338 2.48 -24.43 3.31
N ILE A 339 3.55 -23.91 3.94
CA ILE A 339 4.44 -24.68 4.81
C ILE A 339 3.66 -25.24 6.01
N THR A 340 2.87 -24.40 6.66
CA THR A 340 2.04 -24.80 7.80
C THR A 340 1.05 -25.90 7.42
N ALA A 341 0.44 -25.83 6.23
CA ALA A 341 -0.46 -26.86 5.76
C ALA A 341 0.24 -28.21 5.51
N ALA A 342 1.50 -28.19 5.09
CA ALA A 342 2.32 -29.40 4.93
C ALA A 342 2.70 -30.00 6.28
N MET A 343 3.13 -29.16 7.24
CA MET A 343 3.46 -29.61 8.61
C MET A 343 2.24 -30.15 9.34
N GLU A 344 1.07 -29.50 9.24
CA GLU A 344 -0.17 -30.02 9.82
C GLU A 344 -0.59 -31.36 9.20
N GLU A 345 -0.34 -31.56 7.91
CA GLU A 345 -0.61 -32.84 7.26
C GLU A 345 0.28 -33.97 7.81
N GLN A 346 1.54 -33.68 8.14
CA GLN A 346 2.39 -34.64 8.82
C GLN A 346 2.02 -34.86 10.27
N ASN A 347 1.71 -33.80 11.01
CA ASN A 347 1.25 -33.90 12.40
C ASN A 347 0.01 -34.80 12.51
N SER A 348 -0.85 -34.80 11.49
CA SER A 348 -1.99 -35.71 11.42
C SER A 348 -1.65 -37.19 11.15
N ARG A 349 -0.38 -37.51 10.89
CA ARG A 349 0.12 -38.84 10.50
C ARG A 349 1.15 -39.38 11.48
N ASN A 350 2.01 -38.51 12.00
CA ASN A 350 3.08 -38.85 12.92
C ASN A 350 2.76 -38.24 14.29
N GLU A 351 2.53 -39.10 15.28
CA GLU A 351 2.28 -38.68 16.66
C GLU A 351 3.55 -38.17 17.36
N ASP A 352 4.73 -38.46 16.81
CA ASP A 352 6.03 -38.04 17.34
C ASP A 352 6.47 -36.63 16.88
N LEU A 353 5.71 -36.00 15.97
CA LEU A 353 6.03 -34.65 15.51
C LEU A 353 5.70 -33.65 16.63
N ASP A 354 6.70 -32.88 17.04
CA ASP A 354 6.50 -31.83 18.05
C ASP A 354 5.59 -30.72 17.49
N GLU A 355 4.41 -30.56 18.08
CA GLU A 355 3.45 -29.54 17.67
C GLU A 355 3.99 -28.11 17.83
N GLU A 356 4.97 -27.90 18.72
CA GLU A 356 5.59 -26.60 18.95
C GLU A 356 6.46 -26.18 17.76
N SER A 357 7.12 -27.12 17.09
CA SER A 357 7.87 -26.90 15.84
C SER A 357 7.04 -26.16 14.77
N ILE A 358 5.74 -26.44 14.66
CA ILE A 358 4.83 -25.78 13.70
C ILE A 358 4.73 -24.28 14.00
N ASN A 359 4.70 -23.89 15.27
CA ASN A 359 4.66 -22.48 15.67
C ASN A 359 6.04 -21.83 15.55
N SER A 360 7.11 -22.54 15.89
CA SER A 360 8.49 -22.07 15.73
C SER A 360 8.81 -21.71 14.29
N VAL A 361 8.42 -22.55 13.32
CA VAL A 361 8.60 -22.25 11.89
C VAL A 361 7.80 -21.01 11.47
N LYS A 362 6.57 -20.82 11.95
CA LYS A 362 5.81 -19.58 11.66
C LYS A 362 6.54 -18.36 12.21
N LEU A 363 6.95 -18.40 13.48
CA LEU A 363 7.61 -17.29 14.16
C LEU A 363 8.93 -16.92 13.48
N GLY A 364 9.74 -17.92 13.12
CA GLY A 364 11.02 -17.71 12.41
C GLY A 364 10.85 -17.09 11.03
N LEU A 365 9.72 -17.34 10.34
CA LEU A 365 9.47 -16.82 9.00
C LEU A 365 8.75 -15.46 8.97
N MET A 366 8.07 -15.06 10.05
CA MET A 366 7.29 -13.82 10.09
C MET A 366 8.13 -12.59 9.77
N GLY A 367 9.26 -12.41 10.46
CA GLY A 367 10.14 -11.25 10.34
C GLY A 367 10.81 -11.14 8.96
N PRO A 368 11.56 -12.16 8.51
CA PRO A 368 12.24 -12.14 7.21
C PRO A 368 11.28 -11.88 6.04
N LEU A 369 10.13 -12.56 6.00
CA LEU A 369 9.16 -12.36 4.90
C LEU A 369 8.46 -11.00 4.97
N ALA A 370 8.20 -10.47 6.17
CA ALA A 370 7.62 -9.15 6.33
C ALA A 370 8.53 -8.08 5.74
N GLY A 371 9.79 -8.02 6.18
CA GLY A 371 10.75 -7.01 5.72
C GLY A 371 10.98 -7.06 4.21
N VAL A 372 11.11 -8.27 3.66
CA VAL A 372 11.31 -8.53 2.23
C VAL A 372 10.12 -8.05 1.40
N PHE A 373 8.92 -8.54 1.70
CA PHE A 373 7.77 -8.29 0.84
C PHE A 373 7.16 -6.91 1.03
N ASP A 374 7.24 -6.32 2.23
CA ASP A 374 6.79 -4.94 2.42
C ASP A 374 7.66 -3.96 1.65
N SER A 375 8.98 -4.14 1.67
CA SER A 375 9.91 -3.31 0.88
C SER A 375 9.65 -3.44 -0.63
N LEU A 376 9.37 -4.65 -1.10
CA LEU A 376 9.12 -4.91 -2.52
C LEU A 376 7.77 -4.33 -2.99
N PHE A 377 6.68 -4.63 -2.29
CA PHE A 377 5.34 -4.23 -2.74
C PHE A 377 5.02 -2.78 -2.38
N TRP A 378 5.22 -2.38 -1.13
CA TRP A 378 4.92 -1.01 -0.70
C TRP A 378 5.98 -0.02 -1.16
N GLY A 379 7.26 -0.41 -1.10
CA GLY A 379 8.36 0.45 -1.50
C GLY A 379 8.54 0.53 -3.01
N THR A 380 8.37 -0.56 -3.76
CA THR A 380 8.67 -0.57 -5.19
C THR A 380 7.42 -0.64 -6.08
N PHE A 381 6.67 -1.74 -6.04
CA PHE A 381 5.62 -1.96 -7.05
C PHE A 381 4.51 -0.91 -6.97
N LYS A 382 4.09 -0.54 -5.75
CA LYS A 382 3.11 0.54 -5.54
C LYS A 382 3.60 1.86 -6.13
N VAL A 383 4.87 2.19 -5.97
CA VAL A 383 5.46 3.44 -6.47
C VAL A 383 5.45 3.50 -7.98
N ILE A 384 5.87 2.43 -8.63
CA ILE A 384 5.87 2.34 -10.08
C ILE A 384 4.44 2.44 -10.61
N ALA A 385 3.53 1.65 -10.03
CA ALA A 385 2.13 1.66 -10.39
C ALA A 385 1.54 3.07 -10.24
N ALA A 386 1.74 3.71 -9.08
CA ALA A 386 1.22 5.05 -8.80
C ALA A 386 1.83 6.10 -9.72
N GLY A 387 3.14 6.07 -9.98
CA GLY A 387 3.81 6.98 -10.90
C GLY A 387 3.25 6.92 -12.31
N VAL A 388 3.15 5.71 -12.86
CA VAL A 388 2.60 5.50 -14.20
C VAL A 388 1.11 5.87 -14.23
N GLY A 389 0.32 5.36 -13.29
CA GLY A 389 -1.12 5.56 -13.24
C GLY A 389 -1.52 7.02 -13.06
N THR A 390 -0.93 7.73 -12.10
CA THR A 390 -1.21 9.15 -11.83
C THR A 390 -0.80 10.04 -13.00
N SER A 391 0.34 9.78 -13.64
CA SER A 391 0.83 10.60 -14.77
C SER A 391 -0.14 10.65 -15.96
N MET A 392 -0.93 9.59 -16.15
CA MET A 392 -1.98 9.52 -17.17
C MET A 392 -3.31 10.06 -16.64
N ALA A 393 -3.66 9.72 -15.40
CA ALA A 393 -4.93 10.07 -14.79
C ALA A 393 -5.10 11.58 -14.53
N ILE A 394 -4.01 12.30 -14.22
CA ILE A 394 -4.02 13.77 -14.08
C ILE A 394 -4.44 14.46 -15.38
N LYS A 395 -4.21 13.82 -16.54
CA LYS A 395 -4.65 14.30 -17.85
C LYS A 395 -6.09 13.89 -18.19
N GLY A 396 -6.83 13.31 -17.23
CA GLY A 396 -8.18 12.80 -17.41
C GLY A 396 -8.27 11.42 -18.06
N ASN A 397 -7.16 10.71 -18.25
CA ASN A 397 -7.18 9.40 -18.91
C ASN A 397 -7.50 8.26 -17.93
N ILE A 398 -8.64 7.59 -18.14
CA ILE A 398 -9.12 6.46 -17.33
C ILE A 398 -8.25 5.19 -17.44
N ILE A 399 -7.36 5.12 -18.43
CA ILE A 399 -6.38 4.04 -18.53
C ILE A 399 -5.39 4.10 -17.35
N GLY A 400 -5.14 5.29 -16.78
CA GLY A 400 -4.23 5.47 -15.64
C GLY A 400 -4.60 4.61 -14.42
N PRO A 401 -5.83 4.73 -13.85
CA PRO A 401 -6.34 3.86 -12.79
C PRO A 401 -6.27 2.36 -13.11
N ILE A 402 -6.54 1.98 -14.36
CA ILE A 402 -6.51 0.57 -14.79
C ILE A 402 -5.08 0.04 -14.76
N LEU A 403 -4.12 0.77 -15.36
CA LEU A 403 -2.70 0.40 -15.36
C LEU A 403 -2.13 0.34 -13.95
N PHE A 404 -2.53 1.26 -13.08
CA PHE A 404 -2.16 1.22 -11.66
C PHE A 404 -2.49 -0.14 -11.03
N LEU A 405 -3.73 -0.62 -11.22
CA LEU A 405 -4.13 -1.92 -10.70
C LEU A 405 -3.37 -3.06 -11.36
N PHE A 406 -3.17 -3.04 -12.68
CA PHE A 406 -2.48 -4.12 -13.38
C PHE A 406 -1.01 -4.24 -12.97
N ILE A 407 -0.28 -3.12 -12.93
CA ILE A 407 1.15 -3.09 -12.58
C ILE A 407 1.37 -3.64 -11.16
N PHE A 408 0.46 -3.34 -10.23
CA PHE A 408 0.57 -3.82 -8.86
C PHE A 408 0.04 -5.25 -8.67
N ASN A 409 -1.20 -5.52 -9.10
CA ASN A 409 -1.92 -6.75 -8.76
C ASN A 409 -1.45 -7.96 -9.56
N LEU A 410 -0.95 -7.78 -10.77
CA LEU A 410 -0.48 -8.91 -11.58
C LEU A 410 0.71 -9.64 -10.92
N PRO A 411 1.83 -8.98 -10.58
CA PRO A 411 2.92 -9.64 -9.86
C PRO A 411 2.49 -10.08 -8.45
N HIS A 412 1.66 -9.29 -7.77
CA HIS A 412 1.14 -9.59 -6.44
C HIS A 412 0.37 -10.91 -6.36
N LEU A 413 -0.69 -11.06 -7.16
CA LEU A 413 -1.57 -12.22 -7.10
C LEU A 413 -0.87 -13.48 -7.65
N LEU A 414 -0.06 -13.32 -8.70
CA LEU A 414 0.72 -14.42 -9.27
C LEU A 414 1.73 -14.96 -8.25
N LEU A 415 2.47 -14.07 -7.59
CA LEU A 415 3.43 -14.44 -6.57
C LEU A 415 2.74 -15.12 -5.38
N ARG A 416 1.67 -14.53 -4.84
CA ARG A 416 0.90 -15.15 -3.74
C ARG A 416 0.39 -16.55 -4.09
N TYR A 417 -0.10 -16.72 -5.32
CA TYR A 417 -0.57 -18.02 -5.78
C TYR A 417 0.58 -19.03 -5.81
N GLN A 418 1.70 -18.67 -6.45
CA GLN A 418 2.87 -19.55 -6.56
C GLN A 418 3.47 -19.89 -5.19
N LEU A 419 3.64 -18.90 -4.31
CA LEU A 419 4.14 -19.09 -2.95
C LEU A 419 3.28 -20.06 -2.13
N THR A 420 1.95 -20.06 -2.33
CA THR A 420 1.06 -21.02 -1.66
C THR A 420 1.43 -22.48 -2.01
N PHE A 421 1.67 -22.75 -3.30
CA PHE A 421 2.02 -24.10 -3.77
C PHE A 421 3.46 -24.47 -3.47
N ILE A 422 4.39 -23.52 -3.63
CA ILE A 422 5.80 -23.71 -3.30
C ILE A 422 5.95 -24.01 -1.81
N GLY A 423 5.28 -23.27 -0.94
CA GLY A 423 5.31 -23.52 0.50
C GLY A 423 4.83 -24.92 0.86
N TYR A 424 3.79 -25.41 0.19
CA TYR A 424 3.24 -26.74 0.43
C TYR A 424 4.12 -27.88 -0.16
N HIS A 425 4.74 -27.68 -1.33
CA HIS A 425 5.48 -28.73 -2.04
C HIS A 425 6.99 -28.74 -1.80
N THR A 426 7.57 -27.62 -1.42
CA THR A 426 9.03 -27.44 -1.37
C THR A 426 9.53 -27.07 0.03
N GLY A 427 8.63 -26.67 0.95
CA GLY A 427 9.03 -26.28 2.31
C GLY A 427 9.96 -25.06 2.31
N THR A 428 10.94 -25.03 3.22
CA THR A 428 11.93 -23.94 3.33
C THR A 428 13.07 -24.03 2.32
N LYS A 429 13.20 -25.12 1.54
CA LYS A 429 14.21 -25.21 0.45
C LYS A 429 14.13 -24.03 -0.52
N PHE A 430 12.91 -23.54 -0.78
CA PHE A 430 12.72 -22.34 -1.59
C PHE A 430 13.37 -21.10 -0.97
N LEU A 431 13.30 -20.93 0.36
CA LEU A 431 13.95 -19.81 1.05
C LEU A 431 15.46 -19.94 1.05
N GLN A 432 15.98 -21.16 1.15
CA GLN A 432 17.40 -21.44 1.06
C GLN A 432 17.92 -21.21 -0.35
N ASP A 433 17.17 -21.60 -1.39
CA ASP A 433 17.52 -21.28 -2.77
C ASP A 433 17.48 -19.77 -3.04
N LEU A 434 16.56 -19.04 -2.39
CA LEU A 434 16.53 -17.57 -2.46
C LEU A 434 17.72 -16.92 -1.74
N ALA A 435 18.09 -17.44 -0.56
CA ALA A 435 19.21 -16.95 0.25
C ALA A 435 20.57 -17.30 -0.38
N LYS A 436 20.77 -18.55 -0.82
CA LYS A 436 22.02 -19.05 -1.43
C LYS A 436 22.37 -18.36 -2.75
N ASN A 437 21.36 -17.91 -3.50
CA ASN A 437 21.57 -17.31 -4.83
C ASN A 437 21.53 -15.76 -4.85
N ASN A 438 21.48 -15.08 -3.69
CA ASN A 438 21.29 -13.63 -3.59
C ASN A 438 20.14 -13.11 -4.49
N VAL A 439 19.10 -13.94 -4.71
CA VAL A 439 17.98 -13.60 -5.60
C VAL A 439 17.23 -12.42 -5.02
N MET A 440 17.15 -12.35 -3.68
CA MET A 440 16.46 -11.25 -2.99
C MET A 440 17.19 -9.92 -3.16
N ASP A 441 18.52 -9.90 -3.05
CA ASP A 441 19.32 -8.70 -3.29
C ASP A 441 19.20 -8.23 -4.73
N ARG A 442 19.21 -9.16 -5.69
CA ARG A 442 19.00 -8.83 -7.11
C ARG A 442 17.61 -8.26 -7.36
N LEU A 443 16.58 -8.91 -6.84
CA LEU A 443 15.20 -8.45 -7.00
C LEU A 443 15.01 -7.07 -6.37
N THR A 444 15.48 -6.87 -5.14
CA THR A 444 15.42 -5.60 -4.41
C THR A 444 16.20 -4.51 -5.12
N LYS A 445 17.40 -4.80 -5.63
CA LYS A 445 18.25 -3.84 -6.34
C LYS A 445 17.64 -3.45 -7.69
N GLY A 446 17.17 -4.42 -8.47
CA GLY A 446 16.48 -4.16 -9.74
C GLY A 446 15.20 -3.35 -9.56
N ALA A 447 14.39 -3.75 -8.57
CA ALA A 447 13.24 -2.99 -8.10
C ALA A 447 13.62 -1.54 -7.72
N SER A 448 14.68 -1.37 -6.93
CA SER A 448 15.17 -0.08 -6.48
C SER A 448 15.59 0.83 -7.64
N ILE A 449 16.30 0.30 -8.63
CA ILE A 449 16.72 1.03 -9.83
C ILE A 449 15.49 1.54 -10.60
N LEU A 450 14.56 0.63 -10.91
CA LEU A 450 13.35 0.95 -11.64
C LEU A 450 12.50 1.99 -10.90
N GLY A 451 12.25 1.77 -9.60
CA GLY A 451 11.44 2.67 -8.79
C GLY A 451 12.09 4.03 -8.62
N LEU A 452 13.40 4.13 -8.39
CA LEU A 452 14.08 5.42 -8.27
C LEU A 452 14.14 6.21 -9.56
N MET A 453 14.26 5.56 -10.73
CA MET A 453 14.14 6.27 -12.01
C MET A 453 12.75 6.89 -12.16
N VAL A 454 11.71 6.14 -11.81
CA VAL A 454 10.33 6.64 -11.83
C VAL A 454 10.16 7.80 -10.83
N VAL A 455 10.60 7.64 -9.58
CA VAL A 455 10.54 8.69 -8.54
C VAL A 455 11.35 9.93 -8.93
N GLY A 456 12.50 9.76 -9.57
CA GLY A 456 13.31 10.86 -10.10
C GLY A 456 12.62 11.66 -11.19
N ALA A 457 11.81 11.00 -12.02
CA ALA A 457 11.00 11.67 -13.05
C ALA A 457 9.82 12.46 -12.47
N MET A 458 9.30 12.07 -11.30
CA MET A 458 8.06 12.63 -10.76
C MET A 458 8.12 14.13 -10.44
N PRO A 459 9.16 14.68 -9.77
CA PRO A 459 9.25 16.12 -9.53
C PRO A 459 9.16 16.96 -10.81
N ALA A 460 9.75 16.49 -11.90
CA ALA A 460 9.76 17.23 -13.17
C ALA A 460 8.45 17.09 -13.97
N THR A 461 7.62 16.09 -13.67
CA THR A 461 6.43 15.75 -14.49
C THR A 461 5.10 15.89 -13.76
N LEU A 462 5.10 15.81 -12.43
CA LEU A 462 3.89 15.73 -11.59
C LEU A 462 3.75 16.90 -10.61
N MET A 463 4.76 17.76 -10.48
CA MET A 463 4.69 19.00 -9.71
C MET A 463 4.73 20.20 -10.65
N ASN A 464 3.67 21.02 -10.61
CA ASN A 464 3.59 22.25 -11.40
C ASN A 464 3.78 23.46 -10.48
N ILE A 465 5.04 23.80 -10.20
CA ILE A 465 5.40 24.94 -9.36
C ILE A 465 6.44 25.76 -10.11
N ASN A 466 6.09 26.99 -10.44
CA ASN A 466 6.99 27.93 -11.11
C ASN A 466 7.07 29.24 -10.31
N THR A 467 8.07 30.06 -10.61
CA THR A 467 8.18 31.40 -10.01
C THR A 467 7.80 32.48 -11.04
N PRO A 468 6.73 33.26 -10.80
CA PRO A 468 6.27 34.28 -11.75
C PRO A 468 7.10 35.57 -11.73
N LEU A 469 8.12 35.67 -10.87
CA LEU A 469 8.97 36.86 -10.74
C LEU A 469 9.71 37.17 -12.04
N LYS A 470 9.68 38.45 -12.42
CA LYS A 470 10.46 39.00 -13.53
C LYS A 470 11.53 39.94 -12.97
N LEU A 471 12.75 39.83 -13.48
CA LEU A 471 13.89 40.66 -13.12
C LEU A 471 14.16 41.67 -14.24
N GLY A 472 14.14 42.97 -13.91
CA GLY A 472 14.42 44.06 -14.85
C GLY A 472 13.26 45.04 -15.04
N SER A 473 13.50 46.11 -15.80
CA SER A 473 12.51 47.15 -16.12
C SER A 473 11.50 46.66 -17.16
N ASP A 474 10.25 47.16 -17.14
CA ASP A 474 9.07 46.65 -17.86
C ASP A 474 9.26 46.28 -19.36
N LYS A 475 10.24 46.85 -20.07
CA LYS A 475 10.51 46.55 -21.50
C LYS A 475 11.58 45.48 -21.76
N SER A 476 12.35 45.08 -20.74
CA SER A 476 13.42 44.07 -20.84
C SER A 476 13.41 43.09 -19.67
N ALA A 477 12.26 42.93 -19.02
CA ALA A 477 12.12 42.08 -17.83
C ALA A 477 12.28 40.59 -18.22
N VAL A 478 13.34 39.96 -17.74
CA VAL A 478 13.63 38.53 -17.95
C VAL A 478 12.92 37.74 -16.86
N SER A 479 12.21 36.67 -17.21
CA SER A 479 11.58 35.81 -16.20
C SER A 479 12.65 35.06 -15.41
N LEU A 480 12.58 35.10 -14.08
CA LEU A 480 13.47 34.32 -13.23
C LEU A 480 13.36 32.83 -13.56
N GLN A 481 12.15 32.35 -13.83
CA GLN A 481 11.92 30.98 -14.28
C GLN A 481 12.73 30.58 -15.51
N ALA A 482 12.86 31.45 -16.53
CA ALA A 482 13.63 31.12 -17.73
C ALA A 482 15.14 30.98 -17.43
N ILE A 483 15.66 31.79 -16.51
CA ILE A 483 17.06 31.69 -16.06
C ILE A 483 17.28 30.34 -15.34
N LEU A 484 16.36 29.98 -14.44
CA LEU A 484 16.43 28.70 -13.73
C LEU A 484 16.30 27.51 -14.69
N ASP A 485 15.39 27.57 -15.65
CA ASP A 485 15.19 26.51 -16.64
C ASP A 485 16.38 26.37 -17.59
N GLN A 486 17.11 27.45 -17.88
CA GLN A 486 18.35 27.40 -18.66
C GLN A 486 19.49 26.70 -17.88
N MET A 487 19.53 26.83 -16.55
CA MET A 487 20.47 26.10 -15.71
C MET A 487 20.08 24.64 -15.54
N MET A 488 18.83 24.40 -15.12
CA MET A 488 18.27 23.07 -14.94
C MET A 488 16.72 23.16 -14.90
N PRO A 489 16.01 22.58 -15.89
CA PRO A 489 14.55 22.56 -15.88
C PRO A 489 14.01 21.86 -14.63
N ALA A 490 12.93 22.40 -14.05
CA ALA A 490 12.28 21.86 -12.85
C ALA A 490 13.18 21.81 -11.60
N MET A 491 14.12 22.76 -11.46
CA MET A 491 14.97 22.88 -10.28
C MET A 491 14.18 23.14 -8.99
N ILE A 492 13.11 23.94 -9.03
CA ILE A 492 12.27 24.24 -7.86
C ILE A 492 11.58 22.96 -7.34
N PRO A 493 10.83 22.19 -8.15
CA PRO A 493 10.28 20.91 -7.73
C PRO A 493 11.31 19.94 -7.15
N LEU A 494 12.49 19.83 -7.77
CA LEU A 494 13.56 18.97 -7.29
C LEU A 494 14.08 19.42 -5.92
N GLY A 495 14.37 20.71 -5.77
CA GLY A 495 14.84 21.30 -4.51
C GLY A 495 13.84 21.12 -3.37
N LEU A 496 12.55 21.33 -3.65
CA LEU A 496 11.49 21.11 -2.67
C LEU A 496 11.41 19.64 -2.26
N THR A 497 11.53 18.71 -3.20
CA THR A 497 11.52 17.27 -2.90
C THR A 497 12.68 16.89 -1.97
N PHE A 498 13.89 17.37 -2.23
CA PHE A 498 15.05 17.12 -1.34
C PHE A 498 14.93 17.81 0.02
N LEU A 499 14.35 19.00 0.08
CA LEU A 499 14.09 19.70 1.33
C LEU A 499 13.12 18.89 2.21
N VAL A 500 12.04 18.39 1.64
CA VAL A 500 11.09 17.55 2.39
C VAL A 500 11.73 16.22 2.77
N TYR A 501 12.49 15.59 1.87
CA TYR A 501 13.25 14.37 2.15
C TYR A 501 14.19 14.51 3.35
N HIS A 502 14.87 15.65 3.48
CA HIS A 502 15.73 15.95 4.64
C HIS A 502 14.94 15.93 5.96
N PHE A 503 13.74 16.51 6.00
CA PHE A 503 12.90 16.49 7.19
C PHE A 503 12.28 15.11 7.47
N VAL A 504 11.92 14.36 6.43
CA VAL A 504 11.47 12.96 6.57
C VAL A 504 12.57 12.12 7.21
N ARG A 505 13.84 12.28 6.80
CA ARG A 505 14.98 11.59 7.42
C ARG A 505 15.23 11.97 8.88
N LYS A 506 14.78 13.16 9.30
CA LYS A 506 14.79 13.59 10.70
C LYS A 506 13.58 13.06 11.51
N ASN A 507 12.79 12.14 10.94
CA ASN A 507 11.58 11.58 11.56
C ASN A 507 10.54 12.63 11.97
N VAL A 508 10.48 13.76 11.25
CA VAL A 508 9.40 14.74 11.44
C VAL A 508 8.08 14.10 11.03
N LYS A 509 7.05 14.21 11.89
CA LYS A 509 5.73 13.63 11.61
C LYS A 509 5.19 14.12 10.26
N THR A 510 4.75 13.18 9.43
CA THR A 510 4.18 13.42 8.08
C THR A 510 3.08 14.49 8.10
N THR A 511 2.24 14.50 9.15
CA THR A 511 1.18 15.50 9.33
C THR A 511 1.72 16.94 9.39
N TYR A 512 2.83 17.18 10.09
CA TYR A 512 3.43 18.51 10.17
C TYR A 512 4.08 18.94 8.85
N LEU A 513 4.66 17.99 8.10
CA LEU A 513 5.21 18.28 6.77
C LEU A 513 4.11 18.64 5.76
N LEU A 514 2.96 17.95 5.80
CA LEU A 514 1.80 18.31 4.99
C LEU A 514 1.32 19.74 5.29
N ILE A 515 1.12 20.07 6.56
CA ILE A 515 0.67 21.41 6.97
C ILE A 515 1.72 22.46 6.59
N GLY A 516 3.01 22.17 6.76
CA GLY A 516 4.10 23.05 6.36
C GLY A 516 4.15 23.33 4.86
N LEU A 517 3.95 22.31 4.02
CA LEU A 517 3.87 22.48 2.56
C LEU A 517 2.64 23.29 2.15
N LEU A 518 1.49 23.06 2.79
CA LEU A 518 0.29 23.86 2.57
C LEU A 518 0.55 25.34 2.88
N ALA A 519 1.12 25.61 4.05
CA ALA A 519 1.44 26.97 4.48
C ALA A 519 2.47 27.63 3.56
N LEU A 520 3.52 26.89 3.14
CA LEU A 520 4.56 27.37 2.24
C LEU A 520 3.99 27.76 0.87
N GLY A 521 3.19 26.90 0.26
CA GLY A 521 2.60 27.17 -1.06
C GLY A 521 1.57 28.29 -1.00
N PHE A 522 0.76 28.33 0.06
CA PHE A 522 -0.23 29.38 0.26
C PHE A 522 0.43 30.76 0.47
N ALA A 523 1.38 30.86 1.40
CA ALA A 523 2.12 32.08 1.66
C ALA A 523 2.93 32.52 0.44
N GLY A 524 3.59 31.56 -0.23
CA GLY A 524 4.36 31.80 -1.45
C GLY A 524 3.52 32.30 -2.63
N SER A 525 2.26 31.89 -2.71
CA SER A 525 1.30 32.43 -3.69
C SER A 525 0.93 33.88 -3.40
N ILE A 526 0.68 34.23 -2.13
CA ILE A 526 0.32 35.60 -1.70
C ILE A 526 1.44 36.59 -2.02
N ILE A 527 2.69 36.20 -1.78
CA ILE A 527 3.86 37.05 -2.07
C ILE A 527 4.33 36.95 -3.53
N HIS A 528 3.58 36.25 -4.40
CA HIS A 528 3.91 36.01 -5.81
C HIS A 528 5.30 35.35 -6.04
N LEU A 529 5.76 34.55 -5.07
CA LEU A 529 6.99 33.77 -5.19
C LEU A 529 6.75 32.46 -5.98
N PHE A 530 5.56 31.88 -5.83
CA PHE A 530 5.16 30.64 -6.52
C PHE A 530 3.82 30.81 -7.24
N ALA A 531 3.68 30.14 -8.39
CA ALA A 531 2.48 30.07 -9.20
C ALA A 531 2.28 28.66 -9.77
#